data_AF-A0A7C7CNF3-F1
#
_entry.id   AF-A0A7C7CNF3-F1
#
_cell.length_a   1.000
_cell.length_b   1.000
_cell.length_c   1.000
_cell.angle_alpha   90.00
_cell.angle_beta   90.00
_cell.angle_gamma   90.00
#
_symmetry.space_group_name_H-M   'P 1'
#
loop_
_entity.id
_entity.type
_entity.pdbx_description
1 polymer ?
#
loop_
_entity_poly.entity_id
_entity_poly.type
_entity_poly.pdbx_seq_one_letter_code
_entity_poly.pdbx_strand_id
1 'polypeptide(L)'
;MNRVGNRAFKRISVSWMKDQKKRQDGLPFIGRLFRPDLFRGLVYHLAAKWMLKKVDVADGRVIHRLPYRKALKRDFWDPSDEARAVENEWKLSRKVGGRESFSEEE
;
A
#
# COMPACT_ATOMS: atom_id res chain seq x y z
N MET A 1 11.15 3.34 -12.39
CA MET A 1 11.51 2.23 -13.30
C MET A 1 11.82 0.89 -12.61
N ASN A 2 12.13 0.85 -11.31
CA ASN A 2 12.54 -0.38 -10.60
C ASN A 2 11.45 -1.47 -10.42
N ARG A 3 10.24 -1.24 -10.94
CA ARG A 3 9.12 -2.21 -10.94
C ARG A 3 8.65 -2.58 -12.35
N VAL A 4 9.35 -2.11 -13.38
CA VAL A 4 8.99 -2.33 -14.78
C VAL A 4 9.81 -3.52 -15.29
N GLY A 5 9.14 -4.59 -15.74
CA GLY A 5 9.83 -5.77 -16.25
C GLY A 5 10.64 -5.51 -17.54
N ASN A 6 11.62 -6.37 -17.83
CA ASN A 6 12.58 -6.21 -18.94
C ASN A 6 11.94 -5.90 -20.30
N ARG A 7 10.82 -6.56 -20.64
CA ARG A 7 10.10 -6.33 -21.89
C ARG A 7 9.55 -4.91 -22.01
N ALA A 8 8.98 -4.40 -20.93
CA ALA A 8 8.43 -3.05 -20.90
C ALA A 8 9.55 -2.00 -20.91
N PHE A 9 10.64 -2.24 -20.16
CA PHE A 9 11.82 -1.38 -20.19
C PHE A 9 12.41 -1.27 -21.61
N LYS A 10 12.62 -2.39 -22.32
CA LYS A 10 13.12 -2.38 -23.69
C LYS A 10 12.23 -1.55 -24.64
N ARG A 11 10.91 -1.65 -24.52
CA ARG A 11 9.98 -0.84 -25.33
C ARG A 11 10.10 0.65 -25.04
N ILE A 12 10.19 1.02 -23.77
CA ILE A 12 10.37 2.42 -23.35
C ILE A 12 11.67 2.97 -23.93
N SER A 13 12.78 2.24 -23.81
CA SER A 13 14.08 2.66 -24.35
C SER A 13 14.07 2.81 -25.86
N VAL A 14 13.45 1.89 -26.60
CA VAL A 14 13.30 2.01 -28.07
C VAL A 14 12.47 3.23 -28.44
N SER A 15 11.36 3.47 -27.71
CA SER A 15 10.51 4.64 -27.94
C SER A 15 11.25 5.95 -27.64
N TRP A 16 12.04 5.98 -26.56
CA TRP A 16 12.85 7.13 -26.19
C TRP A 16 13.90 7.46 -27.25
N MET A 17 14.65 6.45 -27.73
CA MET A 17 15.64 6.65 -28.79
C MET A 17 15.02 7.16 -30.09
N LYS A 18 13.80 6.70 -30.44
CA LYS A 18 13.06 7.21 -31.60
C LYS A 18 12.66 8.68 -31.43
N ASP A 19 12.16 9.06 -30.26
CA ASP A 19 11.77 10.45 -30.00
C ASP A 19 12.98 11.39 -29.97
N GLN A 20 14.09 10.96 -29.35
CA GLN A 20 15.36 11.67 -29.34
C GLN A 20 15.93 11.86 -30.74
N LYS A 21 15.84 10.86 -31.62
CA LYS A 21 16.25 11.00 -33.03
C LYS A 21 15.40 12.04 -33.79
N LYS A 22 14.11 12.15 -33.45
CA LYS A 22 13.18 13.06 -34.14
C LYS A 22 13.27 14.50 -33.64
N ARG A 23 13.41 14.70 -32.33
CA ARG A 23 13.33 16.00 -31.67
C ARG A 23 14.69 16.55 -31.24
N GLN A 24 15.74 15.74 -31.31
CA GLN A 24 17.10 16.02 -30.82
C GLN A 24 17.18 16.38 -29.33
N ASP A 25 16.07 16.27 -28.60
CA ASP A 25 15.95 16.47 -27.16
C ASP A 25 15.07 15.36 -26.57
N GLY A 26 15.65 14.58 -25.66
CA GLY A 26 15.01 13.46 -24.98
C GLY A 26 14.42 13.81 -23.61
N LEU A 27 14.72 14.99 -23.07
CA LEU A 27 14.25 15.42 -21.74
C LEU A 27 12.72 15.53 -21.66
N PRO A 28 11.99 16.06 -22.66
CA PRO A 28 10.53 16.12 -22.63
C PRO A 28 9.87 14.74 -22.57
N PHE A 29 10.44 13.73 -23.24
CA PHE A 29 9.95 12.35 -23.21
C PHE A 29 10.07 11.76 -21.80
N ILE A 30 11.26 11.88 -21.19
CA ILE A 30 11.52 11.39 -19.84
C ILE A 30 10.66 12.15 -18.82
N GLY A 31 10.55 13.47 -18.94
CA GLY A 31 9.69 14.28 -18.09
C GLY A 31 8.22 13.84 -18.15
N ARG A 32 7.71 13.52 -19.34
CA ARG A 32 6.35 12.99 -19.49
C ARG A 32 6.17 11.59 -18.89
N LEU A 33 7.20 10.75 -18.96
CA LEU A 33 7.18 9.40 -18.38
C LEU A 33 7.05 9.41 -16.84
N PHE A 34 7.70 10.36 -16.18
CA PHE A 34 7.72 10.46 -14.72
C PHE A 34 6.65 11.37 -14.13
N ARG A 35 6.07 12.28 -14.94
CA ARG A 35 4.96 13.11 -14.49
C ARG A 35 3.73 12.23 -14.20
N PRO A 36 2.98 12.53 -13.11
CA PRO A 36 1.72 11.86 -12.85
C PRO A 36 0.76 12.13 -14.03
N ASP A 37 0.47 11.08 -14.78
CA ASP A 37 -0.38 11.15 -15.97
C ASP A 37 -1.87 11.07 -15.59
N LEU A 38 -2.72 11.73 -16.36
CA LEU A 38 -4.18 11.63 -16.27
C LEU A 38 -4.62 10.17 -16.32
N PHE A 39 -3.94 9.36 -17.14
CA PHE A 39 -4.17 7.92 -17.20
C PHE A 39 -3.97 7.25 -15.83
N ARG A 40 -2.93 7.60 -15.09
CA ARG A 40 -2.65 7.03 -13.78
C ARG A 40 -3.72 7.45 -12.76
N GLY A 41 -4.16 8.71 -12.82
CA GLY A 41 -5.29 9.20 -12.03
C GLY A 41 -6.58 8.44 -12.34
N LEU A 42 -6.89 8.23 -13.62
CA LEU A 42 -8.05 7.47 -14.07
C LEU A 42 -8.00 6.00 -13.60
N VAL A 43 -6.86 5.34 -13.76
CA VAL A 43 -6.67 3.95 -13.31
C VAL A 43 -6.86 3.85 -11.80
N TYR A 44 -6.27 4.76 -11.01
CA TYR A 44 -6.49 4.76 -9.56
C TYR A 44 -7.94 5.05 -9.19
N HIS A 45 -8.61 5.99 -9.86
CA HIS A 45 -10.00 6.30 -9.59
C HIS A 45 -10.93 5.11 -9.91
N LEU A 46 -10.73 4.46 -11.06
CA LEU A 46 -11.47 3.26 -11.45
C LEU A 46 -11.18 2.11 -10.49
N ALA A 47 -9.91 1.81 -10.21
CA ALA A 47 -9.54 0.75 -9.29
C ALA A 47 -10.11 1.00 -7.89
N ALA A 48 -10.04 2.25 -7.38
CA ALA A 48 -10.62 2.62 -6.10
C ALA A 48 -12.14 2.41 -6.07
N LYS A 49 -12.86 2.84 -7.11
CA LYS A 49 -14.31 2.68 -7.23
C LYS A 49 -14.74 1.21 -7.23
N TRP A 50 -13.96 0.34 -7.89
CA TRP A 50 -14.29 -1.09 -8.02
C TRP A 50 -13.78 -1.96 -6.87
N MET A 51 -12.64 -1.60 -6.25
CA MET A 51 -12.00 -2.42 -5.22
C MET A 51 -12.32 -1.99 -3.79
N LEU A 52 -12.59 -0.70 -3.55
CA LEU A 52 -12.79 -0.19 -2.19
C LEU A 52 -14.27 -0.17 -1.81
N LYS A 53 -14.57 -0.63 -0.60
CA LYS A 53 -15.91 -0.53 -0.02
C LYS A 53 -15.99 0.70 0.90
N LYS A 54 -17.07 1.46 0.77
CA LYS A 54 -17.42 2.52 1.70
C LYS A 54 -17.78 1.89 3.05
N VAL A 55 -17.14 2.35 4.12
CA VAL A 55 -17.37 1.88 5.49
C VAL A 55 -17.50 3.09 6.40
N ASP A 56 -18.55 3.09 7.21
CA ASP A 56 -18.76 4.08 8.26
C ASP A 56 -18.07 3.60 9.53
N VAL A 57 -17.23 4.45 10.10
CA VAL A 57 -16.48 4.18 11.35
C VAL A 57 -17.33 4.65 12.53
N ALA A 58 -17.14 4.04 13.70
CA ALA A 58 -17.84 4.41 14.94
C ALA A 58 -17.73 5.92 15.27
N ASP A 59 -16.62 6.56 14.86
CA ASP A 59 -16.40 8.00 15.02
C ASP A 59 -17.21 8.89 14.03
N GLY A 60 -18.10 8.32 13.23
CA GLY A 60 -18.90 9.05 12.22
C GLY A 60 -18.16 9.38 10.90
N ARG A 61 -16.91 8.95 10.76
CA ARG A 61 -16.11 9.16 9.54
C ARG A 61 -16.47 8.12 8.47
N VAL A 62 -16.50 8.57 7.23
CA VAL A 62 -16.64 7.71 6.05
C VAL A 62 -15.25 7.39 5.49
N ILE A 63 -14.91 6.11 5.42
CA ILE A 63 -13.64 5.66 4.81
C ILE A 63 -13.89 4.67 3.67
N HIS A 64 -13.01 4.70 2.67
CA HIS A 64 -12.97 3.70 1.60
C HIS A 64 -11.81 2.75 1.86
N ARG A 65 -12.11 1.49 2.20
CA ARG A 65 -11.08 0.48 2.47
C ARG A 65 -11.27 -0.76 1.62
N LEU A 66 -10.17 -1.46 1.35
CA LEU A 66 -10.24 -2.78 0.74
C LEU A 66 -11.08 -3.68 1.66
N PRO A 67 -12.11 -4.37 1.13
CA PRO A 67 -12.84 -5.32 1.94
C PRO A 67 -11.87 -6.43 2.34
N TYR A 68 -11.81 -6.74 3.64
CA TYR A 68 -11.15 -7.96 4.08
C TYR A 68 -11.82 -9.15 3.41
N ARG A 69 -11.01 -10.11 2.96
CA ARG A 69 -11.53 -11.40 2.53
C ARG A 69 -12.34 -12.00 3.69
N LYS A 70 -13.45 -12.68 3.38
CA LYS A 70 -14.17 -13.49 4.38
C LYS A 70 -13.19 -14.45 5.06
N ALA A 71 -13.34 -14.61 6.38
CA ALA A 71 -12.57 -15.56 7.16
C ALA A 71 -12.70 -16.97 6.55
N LEU A 72 -11.57 -17.65 6.38
CA LEU A 72 -11.55 -19.07 6.03
C LEU A 72 -11.77 -19.93 7.26
N LYS A 73 -12.14 -21.20 7.05
CA LYS A 73 -12.23 -22.21 8.11
C LYS A 73 -10.97 -22.29 8.99
N ARG A 74 -9.79 -22.13 8.40
CA ARG A 74 -8.50 -22.14 9.13
C ARG A 74 -8.23 -20.87 9.95
N ASP A 75 -8.95 -19.79 9.67
CA ASP A 75 -8.81 -18.52 10.39
C ASP A 75 -9.71 -18.53 11.64
N PHE A 76 -10.66 -19.47 11.73
CA PHE A 76 -11.41 -19.76 12.95
C PHE A 76 -10.56 -20.66 13.84
N TRP A 77 -9.89 -20.02 14.80
CA TRP A 77 -9.13 -20.68 15.86
C TRP A 77 -9.70 -20.22 17.21
N ASP A 78 -9.91 -21.17 18.11
CA ASP A 78 -10.29 -20.89 19.50
C ASP A 78 -9.00 -20.87 20.34
N PRO A 79 -8.62 -19.73 20.94
CA PRO A 79 -7.38 -19.65 21.71
C PRO A 79 -7.40 -20.58 22.93
N SER A 80 -6.28 -21.30 23.09
CA SER A 80 -6.01 -22.05 24.31
C SER A 80 -6.00 -21.13 25.53
N ASP A 81 -6.20 -21.71 26.72
CA ASP A 81 -6.17 -20.93 27.96
C ASP A 81 -4.83 -20.19 28.15
N GLU A 82 -3.72 -20.83 27.74
CA GLU A 82 -2.38 -20.21 27.71
C GLU A 82 -2.32 -19.00 26.78
N ALA A 83 -2.88 -19.10 25.57
CA ALA A 83 -2.91 -17.98 24.63
C ALA A 83 -3.77 -16.82 25.17
N ARG A 84 -4.85 -17.11 25.88
CA ARG A 84 -5.66 -16.11 26.58
C ARG A 84 -4.90 -15.44 27.74
N ALA A 85 -4.05 -16.18 28.46
CA ALA A 85 -3.20 -15.61 29.50
C ALA A 85 -2.22 -14.58 28.91
N VAL A 86 -1.52 -14.94 27.83
CA VAL A 86 -0.61 -14.03 27.10
C VAL A 86 -1.34 -12.80 26.58
N GLU A 87 -2.57 -12.95 26.05
CA GLU A 87 -3.38 -11.81 25.60
C GLU A 87 -3.64 -10.82 26.74
N ASN A 88 -3.95 -11.32 27.94
CA ASN A 88 -4.21 -10.47 29.11
C ASN A 88 -2.96 -9.74 29.58
N GLU A 89 -1.80 -10.40 29.60
CA GLU A 89 -0.52 -9.76 29.90
C GLU A 89 -0.22 -8.62 28.91
N TRP A 90 -0.37 -8.88 27.62
CA TRP A 90 -0.18 -7.88 26.57
C TRP A 90 -1.16 -6.71 26.67
N LYS A 91 -2.43 -6.96 27.03
CA LYS A 91 -3.40 -5.90 27.28
C LYS A 91 -3.02 -5.02 28.47
N LEU A 92 -2.43 -5.60 29.51
CA LEU A 92 -1.95 -4.88 30.68
C LEU A 92 -0.74 -4.00 30.34
N SER A 93 0.32 -4.56 29.73
CA SER A 93 1.52 -3.80 29.32
C SER A 93 1.18 -2.70 28.30
N ARG A 94 0.32 -2.98 27.29
CA ARG A 94 -0.09 -1.96 26.30
C ARG A 94 -0.76 -0.74 26.94
N LYS A 95 -1.53 -0.90 28.03
CA LYS A 95 -2.14 0.23 28.75
C LYS A 95 -1.09 1.10 29.45
N VAL A 96 0.07 0.55 29.78
CA VAL A 96 1.18 1.22 30.47
C VAL A 96 2.18 1.85 29.50
N GLY A 97 2.19 1.42 28.23
CA GLY A 97 3.24 1.56 27.20
C GLY A 97 3.95 2.91 26.98
N GLY A 98 3.57 4.00 27.63
CA GLY A 98 4.39 5.21 27.73
C GLY A 98 5.52 5.14 28.79
N ARG A 99 5.54 4.13 29.67
CA ARG A 99 6.55 3.99 30.74
C ARG A 99 7.59 2.88 30.53
N GLU A 100 7.37 1.96 29.58
CA GLU A 100 8.25 0.80 29.35
C GLU A 100 9.29 1.03 28.24
N SER A 101 9.21 2.14 27.50
CA SER A 101 10.17 2.44 26.44
C SER A 101 11.46 3.03 27.03
N PHE A 102 12.44 2.16 27.26
CA PHE A 102 13.84 2.46 27.58
C PHE A 102 14.08 3.12 28.95
N SER A 103 14.27 2.31 30.00
CA SER A 103 15.23 2.72 31.01
C SER A 103 16.62 2.58 30.40
N GLU A 104 17.34 3.68 30.25
CA GLU A 104 18.78 3.63 30.04
C GLU A 104 19.37 2.88 31.23
N GLU A 105 19.71 1.61 31.04
CA GLU A 105 20.54 0.87 31.98
C GLU A 105 21.95 1.48 31.86
N GLU A 106 22.30 2.32 32.85
CA GLU A 106 23.65 2.81 33.14
C GLU A 106 24.57 1.69 33.65
#